data_AF-A0A2T0SE70-F1
#
_entry.id   AF-A0A2T0SE70-F1
#
_cell.length_a   1.000
_cell.length_b   1.000
_cell.length_c   1.000
_cell.angle_alpha   90.00
_cell.angle_beta   90.00
_cell.angle_gamma   90.00
#
_symmetry.space_group_name_H-M   'P 1'
#
loop_
_entity.id
_entity.type
_entity.pdbx_description
1 polymer ?
#
loop_
_entity_poly.entity_id
_entity_poly.type
_entity_poly.pdbx_seq_one_letter_code
_entity_poly.pdbx_strand_id
1 'polypeptide(L)'
;MDDRAVFTAIVFVLTSGCPWRLLPPSFGVTVPTAHRRFTRWTKAGLWRRMHQAVLDELGAQGLIDWSRAVVDGASVRAKKGEP
;
A
#
# COMPACT_ATOMS: atom_id res chain seq x y z
N MET A 1 -16.90 -2.63 13.16
CA MET A 1 -15.65 -3.31 12.75
C MET A 1 -14.59 -2.24 12.61
N ASP A 2 -13.44 -2.43 13.26
CA ASP A 2 -12.38 -1.41 13.30
C ASP A 2 -11.66 -1.31 11.94
N ASP A 3 -11.70 -0.13 11.31
CA ASP A 3 -11.03 0.14 10.04
C ASP A 3 -9.50 0.00 10.18
N ARG A 4 -8.93 0.24 11.37
CA ARG A 4 -7.51 0.02 11.65
C ARG A 4 -7.15 -1.46 11.57
N ALA A 5 -7.93 -2.34 12.20
CA ALA A 5 -7.73 -3.78 12.14
C ALA A 5 -7.82 -4.31 10.70
N VAL A 6 -8.81 -3.83 9.93
CA VAL A 6 -8.97 -4.20 8.50
C VAL A 6 -7.79 -3.70 7.67
N PHE A 7 -7.32 -2.48 7.92
CA PHE A 7 -6.15 -1.93 7.25
C PHE A 7 -4.89 -2.72 7.56
N THR A 8 -4.62 -3.03 8.83
CA THR A 8 -3.46 -3.82 9.23
C THR A 8 -3.49 -5.22 8.61
N ALA A 9 -4.65 -5.89 8.59
CA ALA A 9 -4.81 -7.19 7.95
C ALA A 9 -4.50 -7.15 6.44
N ILE A 10 -4.96 -6.11 5.74
CA ILE A 10 -4.67 -5.90 4.32
C ILE A 10 -3.17 -5.66 4.10
N VAL A 11 -2.56 -4.76 4.87
CA VAL A 11 -1.13 -4.46 4.76
C VAL A 11 -0.30 -5.73 4.99
N PHE A 12 -0.60 -6.52 6.01
CA PHE A 12 0.08 -7.78 6.28
C PHE A 12 0.08 -8.71 5.05
N VAL A 13 -1.07 -8.90 4.43
CA VAL A 13 -1.20 -9.73 3.22
C VAL A 13 -0.36 -9.18 2.07
N LEU A 14 -0.40 -7.86 1.86
CA LEU A 14 0.36 -7.21 0.78
C LEU A 14 1.87 -7.26 0.98
N THR A 15 2.35 -7.11 2.22
CA THR A 15 3.79 -7.08 2.53
C THR A 15 4.40 -8.46 2.69
N SER A 16 3.65 -9.43 3.22
CA SER A 16 4.12 -10.81 3.38
C SER A 16 4.01 -11.64 2.11
N GLY A 17 3.17 -11.23 1.16
CA GLY A 17 2.84 -12.01 -0.04
C GLY A 17 2.01 -13.27 0.26
N CYS A 18 1.52 -13.44 1.49
CA CYS A 18 0.72 -14.61 1.83
C CYS A 18 -0.61 -14.59 1.06
N PRO A 19 -1.12 -15.74 0.58
CA PRO A 19 -2.47 -15.81 0.04
C PRO A 19 -3.51 -15.29 1.04
N TRP A 20 -4.55 -14.58 0.57
CA TRP A 20 -5.64 -14.08 1.41
C TRP A 20 -6.28 -15.13 2.33
N ARG A 21 -6.37 -16.39 1.87
CA ARG A 21 -6.90 -17.53 2.66
C ARG A 21 -6.06 -17.88 3.89
N LEU A 22 -4.80 -17.42 3.95
CA LEU A 22 -3.88 -17.64 5.06
C LEU A 22 -3.81 -16.44 6.00
N LEU A 23 -4.72 -15.47 5.87
CA LEU A 23 -4.80 -14.34 6.81
C LEU A 23 -5.00 -14.87 8.24
N PRO A 24 -4.12 -14.51 9.19
CA PRO A 24 -4.24 -14.96 10.57
C PRO A 24 -5.56 -14.51 11.23
N PRO A 25 -6.28 -15.39 11.95
CA PRO A 25 -7.48 -15.02 12.68
C PRO A 25 -7.26 -13.98 13.79
N SER A 26 -6.02 -13.83 14.26
CA SER A 26 -5.62 -12.86 15.30
C SER A 26 -5.92 -11.40 14.95
N PHE A 27 -6.08 -11.08 13.66
CA PHE A 27 -6.51 -9.75 13.23
C PHE A 27 -7.98 -9.44 13.55
N GLY A 28 -8.81 -10.45 13.86
CA GLY A 28 -10.25 -10.27 14.08
C GLY A 28 -11.01 -9.85 12.80
N VAL A 29 -10.41 -10.08 11.63
CA VAL A 29 -10.94 -9.69 10.32
C VAL A 29 -11.12 -10.94 9.46
N THR A 30 -12.34 -11.13 8.93
CA THR A 30 -12.59 -12.22 7.99
C THR A 30 -12.02 -11.90 6.62
N VAL A 31 -11.50 -12.93 5.93
CA VAL A 31 -10.92 -12.82 4.58
C VAL A 31 -11.86 -12.11 3.58
N PRO A 32 -13.17 -12.44 3.50
CA PRO A 32 -14.08 -11.75 2.58
C PRO A 32 -14.20 -10.25 2.91
N THR A 33 -14.13 -9.88 4.18
CA THR A 33 -14.25 -8.48 4.60
C THR A 33 -12.98 -7.69 4.27
N ALA A 34 -11.80 -8.26 4.54
CA ALA A 34 -10.54 -7.65 4.13
C ALA A 34 -10.48 -7.44 2.60
N HIS A 35 -10.85 -8.46 1.82
CA HIS A 35 -10.80 -8.39 0.36
C HIS A 35 -11.80 -7.38 -0.24
N ARG A 36 -13.04 -7.32 0.31
CA ARG A 36 -14.02 -6.28 -0.09
C ARG A 36 -13.52 -4.88 0.24
N ARG A 37 -12.92 -4.69 1.42
CA ARG A 37 -12.40 -3.38 1.85
C ARG A 37 -11.21 -2.96 1.00
N PHE A 38 -10.28 -3.88 0.73
CA PHE A 38 -9.17 -3.68 -0.20
C PHE A 38 -9.69 -3.19 -1.55
N THR A 39 -10.61 -3.94 -2.17
CA THR A 39 -11.20 -3.54 -3.47
C THR A 39 -11.86 -2.16 -3.41
N ARG A 40 -12.65 -1.88 -2.37
CA ARG A 40 -13.32 -0.58 -2.19
C ARG A 40 -12.32 0.57 -2.05
N TRP A 41 -11.27 0.39 -1.26
CA TRP A 41 -10.25 1.40 -1.03
C TRP A 41 -9.35 1.63 -2.23
N THR A 42 -9.01 0.56 -2.95
CA THR A 42 -8.29 0.66 -4.23
C THR A 42 -9.09 1.48 -5.23
N LYS A 43 -10.40 1.18 -5.40
CA LYS A 43 -11.29 1.97 -6.26
C LYS A 43 -11.43 3.42 -5.81
N ALA A 44 -11.43 3.66 -4.50
CA ALA A 44 -11.47 5.00 -3.91
C ALA A 44 -10.10 5.72 -3.91
N GLY A 45 -9.07 5.15 -4.55
CA GLY A 45 -7.73 5.75 -4.65
C GLY A 45 -7.04 5.98 -3.30
N LEU A 46 -7.35 5.19 -2.27
CA LEU A 46 -6.80 5.34 -0.93
C LEU A 46 -5.26 5.30 -0.96
N TRP A 47 -4.69 4.32 -1.64
CA TRP A 47 -3.23 4.12 -1.70
C TRP A 47 -2.49 5.35 -2.22
N ARG A 48 -3.00 5.94 -3.30
CA ARG A 48 -2.44 7.17 -3.87
C ARG A 48 -2.52 8.34 -2.89
N ARG A 49 -3.67 8.51 -2.21
CA ARG A 49 -3.84 9.58 -1.23
C ARG A 49 -2.93 9.41 -0.01
N MET A 50 -2.76 8.17 0.47
CA MET A 50 -1.83 7.88 1.56
C MET A 50 -0.39 8.17 1.18
N HIS A 51 0.02 7.76 -0.02
CA HIS A 51 1.36 8.04 -0.52
C HIS A 51 1.61 9.55 -0.61
N GLN A 52 0.67 10.32 -1.16
CA GLN A 52 0.78 11.77 -1.21
C GLN A 52 0.84 12.41 0.18
N ALA A 53 -0.02 12.01 1.11
CA ALA A 53 0.01 12.54 2.48
C ALA A 53 1.36 12.28 3.19
N VAL A 54 1.98 11.11 2.96
CA VAL A 54 3.33 10.82 3.48
C VAL A 54 4.39 11.69 2.81
N LEU A 55 4.28 11.91 1.49
CA LEU A 55 5.19 12.80 0.77
C LEU A 55 5.06 14.25 1.23
N ASP A 56 3.83 14.73 1.41
CA ASP A 56 3.55 16.09 1.87
C ASP A 56 4.14 16.33 3.26
N GLU A 57 3.96 15.37 4.19
CA GLU A 57 4.50 15.46 5.55
C GLU A 57 6.04 15.45 5.55
N LEU A 58 6.67 14.50 4.84
CA LEU A 58 8.13 14.42 4.77
C LEU A 58 8.73 15.63 4.03
N GLY A 59 8.02 16.16 3.02
CA GLY A 59 8.38 17.38 2.31
C GLY A 59 8.32 18.60 3.23
N ALA A 60 7.27 18.72 4.04
CA ALA A 60 7.14 19.77 5.05
C ALA A 60 8.25 19.69 6.12
N GLN A 61 8.71 18.49 6.45
CA GLN A 61 9.83 18.27 7.38
C GLN A 61 11.22 18.42 6.72
N GLY A 62 11.30 18.68 5.41
CA GLY A 62 12.56 18.77 4.67
C GLY A 62 13.33 17.44 4.57
N LEU A 63 12.66 16.31 4.84
CA LEU A 63 13.26 14.97 4.87
C LEU A 63 13.19 14.24 3.52
N ILE A 64 12.56 14.83 2.50
CA ILE A 64 12.59 14.32 1.13
C ILE A 64 13.73 14.98 0.36
N ASP A 65 14.74 14.17 0.03
CA ASP A 65 15.67 14.50 -1.04
C ASP A 65 14.99 14.22 -2.40
N TRP A 66 14.33 15.25 -2.91
CA TRP A 66 13.60 15.20 -4.18
C TRP A 66 14.50 14.88 -5.37
N SER A 67 15.81 15.18 -5.28
CA SER A 67 16.77 14.86 -6.35
C SER A 67 16.94 13.36 -6.51
N ARG A 68 17.01 12.62 -5.39
CA ARG A 68 17.12 11.16 -5.37
C ARG A 68 15.80 10.47 -5.71
N ALA A 69 14.68 11.00 -5.21
CA ALA A 69 13.35 10.45 -5.50
C ALA A 69 12.99 10.51 -7.00
N VAL A 70 13.39 11.57 -7.71
CA VAL A 70 13.20 11.70 -9.17
C VAL A 70 14.07 10.71 -9.94
N VAL A 71 15.33 10.51 -9.53
CA VAL A 71 16.24 9.54 -10.15
C VAL A 71 15.74 8.11 -9.94
N ASP A 72 15.30 7.75 -8.73
CA ASP A 72 14.71 6.45 -8.43
C ASP A 72 13.41 6.24 -9.23
N GLY A 73 12.55 7.25 -9.32
CA GLY A 73 11.32 7.20 -10.12
C GLY A 73 11.57 7.03 -11.62
N ALA A 74 12.62 7.66 -12.16
CA ALA A 74 13.04 7.50 -13.55
C ALA A 74 13.67 6.12 -13.83
N SER A 75 14.35 5.53 -12.83
CA SER A 75 15.00 4.21 -12.95
C SER A 75 14.01 3.03 -12.95
N VAL A 76 12.80 3.20 -12.41
CA VAL A 76 11.77 2.13 -12.32
C VAL A 76 11.08 1.86 -13.66
N ARG A 77 11.28 2.70 -14.70
CA ARG A 77 10.71 2.48 -16.04
C ARG A 77 11.78 2.22 -17.11
N ALA A 78 12.18 0.95 -17.26
CA ALA A 78 12.28 0.19 -18.51
C ALA A 78 13.05 -1.13 -18.32
N LYS A 79 12.37 -2.21 -17.93
CA LYS A 79 12.70 -3.54 -18.49
C LYS A 79 11.65 -3.85 -19.54
N LYS A 80 11.97 -3.46 -20.78
CA LYS A 80 11.35 -3.96 -22.00
C LYS A 80 11.54 -5.48 -21.99
N GLY A 81 10.49 -6.23 -21.67
CA GLY A 81 10.45 -7.64 -22.01
C GLY A 81 10.19 -7.74 -23.50
N GLU A 82 11.20 -8.10 -24.27
CA GLU A 82 11.02 -8.60 -25.63
C GLU A 82 11.38 -10.09 -25.65
N PRO A 83 10.71 -10.90 -26.50
CA PRO A 83 11.05 -12.31 -26.69
C PRO A 83 12.43 -12.50 -27.32
#